data_AF-A0A7H9B246-F1
#
_entry.id   AF-A0A7H9B246-F1
#
_cell.length_a   1.000
_cell.length_b   1.000
_cell.length_c   1.000
_cell.angle_alpha   90.00
_cell.angle_beta   90.00
_cell.angle_gamma   90.00
#
_symmetry.space_group_name_H-M   'P 1'
#
loop_
_entity.id
_entity.type
_entity.pdbx_description
1 polymer ?
#
loop_
_entity_poly.entity_id
_entity_poly.type
_entity_poly.pdbx_seq_one_letter_code
_entity_poly.pdbx_strand_id
1 'polypeptide(L)'
;MGFEKAKGCNKFRNFTVVLTVVFLALVTLLKSKDHYSVTGDPLVGHSHRNDVDGANRSGNNITIVDFFKPYDPAYPTSAPTSRFFKKINLRPLSPYSIPRVNFTVWIDEQYDISFERLLLNIGDQNLANYDSLRGNNVLEGVIIASPSQNEPNYFFQWIRDSAIAMNTIVFNLFSLDAESAESAGLNVTLAGTVLKYLKNSYELQRLENPSGSGVDSDLLKGLGEPKWNVDNRPFLDAWGRPQNDGPSLRTLTSFHFLRELQKNSVSLEDVIAQYESHFQHELDLPFENERELYENIIFWDLQFVVKNWKDNTFDLWEEIQGQHFFTSIVQISSIKVAIAFLKDHEKDWSDLQEFVNDLETCYDELTSFIFEESGFLNPNKNFIVETPSMLHSRSGLDIAVIIGSILTHNYELSNSSNSIPFDVDDSGVLNTLYSMVRSMEIIYPINHQRAKLKTGVALGRYPEDIYDGVKTSEGNPWFLSTAYASELLYRLILRNYQFGDDLIISLDNWESEFWTLIFEGFDDYVAEDNLNYNGNSNGNKNTYQLVIPFNSPAFNQTMLSIFDLAESFLDKIREHVSDDGNMSEQFNKYTGYLQGAENLSWSYGAFWTSCNVRSKVLELLQ
;
A
#
# COMPACT_ATOMS: atom_id res chain seq x y z
N MET A 1 -61.81 -27.57 6.02
CA MET A 1 -62.17 -26.92 7.30
C MET A 1 -61.06 -27.21 8.30
N GLY A 2 -60.56 -26.19 8.98
CA GLY A 2 -59.98 -26.34 10.32
C GLY A 2 -58.50 -26.67 10.43
N PHE A 3 -57.74 -25.66 10.82
CA PHE A 3 -56.42 -25.71 11.48
C PHE A 3 -56.39 -26.60 12.74
N GLU A 4 -55.23 -27.22 13.03
CA GLU A 4 -54.62 -27.38 14.37
C GLU A 4 -53.16 -27.90 14.20
N LYS A 5 -52.11 -27.08 14.34
CA LYS A 5 -51.35 -26.66 15.55
C LYS A 5 -50.72 -27.79 16.37
N ALA A 6 -49.39 -27.90 16.32
CA ALA A 6 -48.58 -28.42 17.42
C ALA A 6 -47.29 -27.60 17.61
N LYS A 7 -47.24 -26.92 18.77
CA LYS A 7 -46.11 -26.73 19.71
C LYS A 7 -44.86 -25.95 19.27
N GLY A 8 -44.88 -24.64 19.54
CA GLY A 8 -43.69 -23.83 19.84
C GLY A 8 -43.43 -23.77 21.35
N CYS A 9 -42.17 -23.95 21.75
CA CYS A 9 -41.68 -23.90 23.13
C CYS A 9 -41.15 -22.49 23.44
N ASN A 10 -41.72 -21.85 24.45
CA ASN A 10 -41.24 -20.60 25.05
C ASN A 10 -40.36 -20.95 26.26
N LYS A 11 -39.12 -20.46 26.29
CA LYS A 11 -38.46 -19.86 27.47
C LYS A 11 -37.01 -19.46 27.15
N PHE A 12 -36.83 -18.29 26.56
CA PHE A 12 -35.61 -17.48 26.74
C PHE A 12 -35.90 -16.42 27.79
N ARG A 13 -35.38 -16.61 29.00
CA ARG A 13 -35.16 -15.53 29.97
C ARG A 13 -34.24 -16.06 31.07
N ASN A 14 -33.10 -15.41 31.21
CA ASN A 14 -32.11 -15.44 32.30
C ASN A 14 -30.73 -15.96 31.87
N PHE A 15 -29.92 -15.09 31.27
CA PHE A 15 -28.45 -15.12 31.40
C PHE A 15 -27.92 -13.69 31.15
N THR A 16 -27.93 -12.85 32.18
CA THR A 16 -27.40 -11.47 32.12
C THR A 16 -26.74 -11.03 33.44
N VAL A 17 -26.16 -11.96 34.24
CA VAL A 17 -25.54 -11.58 35.53
C VAL A 17 -24.21 -12.31 35.84
N VAL A 18 -23.40 -12.69 34.84
CA VAL A 18 -22.08 -13.28 35.15
C VAL A 18 -20.89 -12.61 34.42
N LEU A 19 -21.10 -11.68 33.49
CA LEU A 19 -19.99 -11.15 32.67
C LEU A 19 -19.26 -9.90 33.21
N THR A 20 -19.59 -9.38 34.39
CA THR A 20 -19.02 -8.09 34.85
C THR A 20 -17.86 -8.21 35.85
N VAL A 21 -17.40 -9.42 36.20
CA VAL A 21 -16.37 -9.60 37.26
C VAL A 21 -15.02 -10.14 36.74
N VAL A 22 -14.93 -10.60 35.49
CA VAL A 22 -13.66 -11.17 34.95
C VAL A 22 -12.81 -10.13 34.20
N PHE A 23 -13.41 -9.05 33.69
CA PHE A 23 -12.69 -8.06 32.87
C PHE A 23 -11.87 -7.03 33.68
N LEU A 24 -12.11 -6.89 35.00
CA LEU A 24 -11.38 -5.93 35.85
C LEU A 24 -10.12 -6.50 36.53
N ALA A 25 -9.81 -7.79 36.35
CA ALA A 25 -8.68 -8.44 37.02
C ALA A 25 -7.42 -8.59 36.13
N LEU A 26 -7.54 -8.42 34.81
CA LEU A 26 -6.42 -8.57 33.88
C LEU A 26 -5.60 -7.27 33.65
N VAL A 27 -6.18 -6.10 33.96
CA VAL A 27 -5.55 -4.79 33.69
C VAL A 27 -4.58 -4.36 34.81
N THR A 28 -4.51 -5.09 35.93
CA THR A 28 -3.72 -4.68 37.11
C THR A 28 -2.48 -5.54 37.40
N LEU A 29 -2.11 -6.47 36.51
CA LEU A 29 -0.97 -7.39 36.76
C LEU A 29 0.23 -7.28 35.80
N LEU A 30 0.29 -6.25 34.94
CA LEU A 30 1.44 -5.98 34.05
C LEU A 30 2.23 -4.70 34.42
N LYS A 31 2.31 -4.37 35.72
CA LYS A 31 3.24 -3.34 36.22
C LYS A 31 3.98 -3.82 37.47
N SER A 32 5.06 -4.58 37.28
CA SER A 32 6.24 -4.46 38.14
C SER A 32 7.46 -5.25 37.62
N LYS A 33 8.59 -4.54 37.49
CA LYS A 33 10.00 -5.02 37.60
C LYS A 33 10.55 -5.83 36.40
N ASP A 34 11.77 -5.63 35.89
CA ASP A 34 13.02 -5.12 36.49
C ASP A 34 13.92 -4.37 35.49
N HIS A 35 14.80 -3.53 36.06
CA HIS A 35 15.93 -2.85 35.43
C HIS A 35 16.97 -3.82 34.84
N TYR A 36 17.41 -3.59 33.60
CA TYR A 36 18.77 -3.87 33.16
C TYR A 36 19.27 -2.77 32.22
N SER A 37 20.43 -2.20 32.57
CA SER A 37 21.19 -1.23 31.79
C SER A 37 21.99 -1.94 30.70
N VAL A 38 21.84 -1.51 29.44
CA VAL A 38 22.79 -1.81 28.35
C VAL A 38 23.03 -0.52 27.55
N THR A 39 24.30 -0.29 27.24
CA THR A 39 24.90 0.89 26.62
C THR A 39 25.15 0.69 25.12
N GLY A 40 24.97 1.75 24.30
CA GLY A 40 25.39 1.88 22.88
C GLY A 40 24.31 1.44 21.88
N ASP A 41 24.00 2.09 20.75
CA ASP A 41 24.49 3.26 20.00
C ASP A 41 23.30 3.84 19.18
N PRO A 42 23.29 5.12 18.76
CA PRO A 42 22.18 5.72 18.03
C PRO A 42 22.43 5.76 16.51
N LEU A 43 21.57 5.12 15.71
CA LEU A 43 21.37 5.47 14.31
C LEU A 43 19.86 5.64 14.09
N VAL A 44 19.47 6.91 14.04
CA VAL A 44 18.11 7.43 13.96
C VAL A 44 17.62 7.28 12.53
N GLY A 45 16.53 6.53 12.36
CA GLY A 45 15.68 6.64 11.18
C GLY A 45 14.98 7.98 11.20
N HIS A 46 15.20 8.80 10.18
CA HIS A 46 14.43 10.02 9.97
C HIS A 46 12.98 9.66 9.61
N SER A 47 12.17 9.41 10.65
CA SER A 47 10.81 9.94 10.62
C SER A 47 10.96 11.46 10.65
N HIS A 48 10.35 12.19 9.74
CA HIS A 48 10.15 13.62 9.92
C HIS A 48 9.05 13.88 10.98
N ARG A 49 9.14 13.20 12.12
CA ARG A 49 8.65 13.71 13.40
C ARG A 49 9.88 14.07 14.21
N ASN A 50 9.99 15.36 14.55
CA ASN A 50 11.03 15.86 15.42
C ASN A 50 11.07 15.04 16.71
N ASP A 51 12.07 14.18 16.88
CA ASP A 51 12.49 13.71 18.19
C ASP A 51 13.06 14.92 18.93
N VAL A 52 12.18 15.55 19.73
CA VAL A 52 12.52 16.65 20.62
C VAL A 52 13.16 16.06 21.87
N ASP A 53 14.45 15.73 21.76
CA ASP A 53 15.27 15.56 22.96
C ASP A 53 15.69 16.96 23.46
N GLY A 54 15.06 17.37 24.57
CA GLY A 54 15.70 18.20 25.58
C GLY A 54 16.07 19.66 25.24
N ALA A 55 15.46 20.29 24.24
CA ALA A 55 15.62 21.74 24.00
C ALA A 55 14.29 22.42 23.66
N ASN A 56 13.59 22.85 24.70
CA ASN A 56 12.58 23.91 24.76
C ASN A 56 12.38 24.73 23.45
N ARG A 57 11.52 24.25 22.52
CA ARG A 57 10.95 25.05 21.44
C ARG A 57 9.46 25.23 21.72
N SER A 58 9.10 26.42 22.21
CA SER A 58 7.75 26.86 22.49
C SER A 58 6.95 27.03 21.18
N GLY A 59 6.31 25.97 20.69
CA GLY A 59 5.35 26.04 19.58
C GLY A 59 3.99 26.56 20.05
N ASN A 60 3.28 27.33 19.21
CA ASN A 60 1.93 27.79 19.52
C ASN A 60 0.91 26.69 19.17
N ASN A 61 0.42 25.96 20.18
CA ASN A 61 -0.54 24.86 19.96
C ASN A 61 -1.97 25.38 19.84
N ILE A 62 -2.66 24.95 18.78
CA ILE A 62 -4.10 25.07 18.62
C ILE A 62 -4.70 23.69 18.87
N THR A 63 -5.22 23.47 20.08
CA THR A 63 -5.83 22.19 20.44
C THR A 63 -7.33 22.21 20.16
N ILE A 64 -7.83 21.26 19.38
CA ILE A 64 -9.27 21.06 19.13
C ILE A 64 -9.69 19.70 19.68
N VAL A 65 -10.63 19.70 20.63
CA VAL A 65 -11.17 18.49 21.26
C VAL A 65 -12.53 18.07 20.70
N ASP A 66 -13.28 19.01 20.13
CA ASP A 66 -14.59 18.76 19.50
C ASP A 66 -14.92 19.89 18.52
N PHE A 67 -15.15 19.57 17.23
CA PHE A 67 -15.50 20.58 16.22
C PHE A 67 -16.95 21.07 16.34
N PHE A 68 -17.84 20.33 17.01
CA PHE A 68 -19.26 20.68 17.12
C PHE A 68 -19.63 21.32 18.47
N LYS A 69 -18.70 21.39 19.43
CA LYS A 69 -18.96 22.04 20.72
C LYS A 69 -18.94 23.57 20.56
N PRO A 70 -19.95 24.30 21.09
CA PRO A 70 -19.90 25.75 21.17
C PRO A 70 -18.68 26.22 21.98
N TYR A 71 -18.11 27.37 21.61
CA TYR A 71 -16.99 27.98 22.33
C TYR A 71 -17.29 28.14 23.83
N ASP A 72 -16.44 27.56 24.67
CA ASP A 72 -16.52 27.67 26.13
C ASP A 72 -15.34 28.51 26.66
N PRO A 73 -15.57 29.75 27.13
CA PRO A 73 -14.51 30.61 27.65
C PRO A 73 -13.86 30.09 28.95
N ALA A 74 -14.43 29.08 29.62
CA ALA A 74 -13.84 28.44 30.79
C ALA A 74 -12.73 27.42 30.43
N TYR A 75 -12.66 26.99 29.16
CA TYR A 75 -11.64 26.08 28.63
C TYR A 75 -10.97 26.74 27.41
N PRO A 76 -10.06 27.70 27.62
CA PRO A 76 -9.33 28.28 26.50
C PRO A 76 -8.53 27.18 25.79
N THR A 77 -8.80 27.00 24.49
CA THR A 77 -7.79 26.42 23.59
C THR A 77 -6.49 27.20 23.84
N SER A 78 -5.34 26.52 23.88
CA SER A 78 -4.04 27.00 24.37
C SER A 78 -3.43 28.25 23.70
N ALA A 79 -4.18 29.03 22.92
CA ALA A 79 -3.74 30.29 22.33
C ALA A 79 -4.01 31.51 23.26
N PRO A 80 -2.97 32.29 23.60
CA PRO A 80 -3.10 33.54 24.34
C PRO A 80 -3.36 34.69 23.37
N THR A 81 -4.62 34.97 23.00
CA THR A 81 -5.15 36.31 22.62
C THR A 81 -6.52 36.20 21.95
N SER A 82 -7.34 37.23 22.15
CA SER A 82 -8.73 37.37 21.67
C SER A 82 -8.91 37.49 20.14
N ARG A 83 -7.86 37.30 19.31
CA ARG A 83 -7.91 37.45 17.85
C ARG A 83 -7.89 36.13 17.05
N PHE A 84 -7.51 35.00 17.65
CA PHE A 84 -7.30 33.73 16.94
C PHE A 84 -8.47 32.73 17.05
N PHE A 85 -9.60 33.12 17.61
CA PHE A 85 -10.71 32.21 17.85
C PHE A 85 -11.56 31.95 16.59
N LYS A 86 -11.69 30.66 16.26
CA LYS A 86 -12.55 30.02 15.24
C LYS A 86 -12.21 30.27 13.78
N LYS A 87 -11.32 29.47 13.19
CA LYS A 87 -11.35 29.26 11.72
C LYS A 87 -11.06 27.84 11.24
N ILE A 88 -10.45 26.96 12.03
CA ILE A 88 -10.27 25.56 11.63
C ILE A 88 -11.54 24.75 11.89
N ASN A 89 -12.17 24.25 10.82
CA ASN A 89 -13.33 23.36 10.87
C ASN A 89 -13.13 22.21 9.89
N LEU A 90 -13.84 21.10 10.11
CA LEU A 90 -13.92 20.01 9.13
C LEU A 90 -14.71 20.45 7.90
N ARG A 91 -14.24 20.01 6.72
CA ARG A 91 -14.96 20.20 5.47
C ARG A 91 -16.11 19.21 5.36
N PRO A 92 -17.32 19.66 4.98
CA PRO A 92 -18.40 18.73 4.67
C PRO A 92 -18.10 18.01 3.34
N LEU A 93 -18.02 16.68 3.37
CA LEU A 93 -17.84 15.83 2.20
C LEU A 93 -19.08 14.96 1.99
N SER A 94 -19.53 14.86 0.74
CA SER A 94 -20.55 13.88 0.33
C SER A 94 -19.88 12.93 -0.65
N PRO A 95 -19.42 11.75 -0.21
CA PRO A 95 -18.46 10.99 -1.00
C PRO A 95 -19.09 10.22 -2.15
N TYR A 96 -20.38 9.92 -2.06
CA TYR A 96 -21.10 9.13 -3.04
C TYR A 96 -22.22 9.91 -3.73
N SER A 97 -22.48 9.58 -4.99
CA SER A 97 -23.62 10.11 -5.75
C SER A 97 -24.92 9.29 -5.61
N ILE A 98 -24.88 8.17 -4.87
CA ILE A 98 -26.03 7.29 -4.54
C ILE A 98 -26.19 7.10 -3.02
N PRO A 99 -27.32 6.61 -2.49
CA PRO A 99 -27.47 6.38 -1.04
C PRO A 99 -26.40 5.45 -0.46
N ARG A 100 -25.91 5.73 0.76
CA ARG A 100 -24.85 4.96 1.44
C ARG A 100 -25.09 3.45 1.42
N VAL A 101 -26.32 3.01 1.70
CA VAL A 101 -26.67 1.58 1.71
C VAL A 101 -26.43 0.94 0.34
N ASN A 102 -26.82 1.61 -0.75
CA ASN A 102 -26.60 1.10 -2.10
C ASN A 102 -25.12 1.14 -2.48
N PHE A 103 -24.39 2.16 -2.01
CA PHE A 103 -22.95 2.24 -2.21
C PHE A 103 -22.21 1.09 -1.52
N THR A 104 -22.56 0.78 -0.27
CA THR A 104 -22.01 -0.37 0.46
C THR A 104 -22.28 -1.68 -0.25
N VAL A 105 -23.53 -1.92 -0.71
CA VAL A 105 -23.87 -3.13 -1.48
C VAL A 105 -23.00 -3.24 -2.74
N TRP A 106 -22.82 -2.14 -3.47
CA TRP A 106 -21.98 -2.17 -4.67
C TRP A 106 -20.50 -2.46 -4.35
N ILE A 107 -19.96 -1.89 -3.26
CA ILE A 107 -18.59 -2.17 -2.82
C ILE A 107 -18.41 -3.65 -2.52
N ASP A 108 -19.34 -4.25 -1.77
CA ASP A 108 -19.28 -5.66 -1.39
C ASP A 108 -19.37 -6.58 -2.61
N GLU A 109 -20.29 -6.29 -3.55
CA GLU A 109 -20.42 -7.02 -4.82
C GLU A 109 -19.14 -6.89 -5.67
N GLN A 110 -18.60 -5.68 -5.81
CA GLN A 110 -17.41 -5.44 -6.62
C GLN A 110 -16.14 -6.00 -5.98
N TYR A 111 -16.09 -6.11 -4.64
CA TYR A 111 -15.00 -6.75 -3.91
C TYR A 111 -14.87 -8.22 -4.30
N ASP A 112 -15.97 -8.96 -4.26
CA ASP A 112 -16.02 -10.38 -4.63
C ASP A 112 -15.71 -10.57 -6.12
N ILE A 113 -16.31 -9.76 -7.00
CA ILE A 113 -16.05 -9.80 -8.44
C ILE A 113 -14.58 -9.53 -8.74
N SER A 114 -13.96 -8.56 -8.06
CA SER A 114 -12.56 -8.22 -8.31
C SER A 114 -11.62 -9.38 -7.95
N PHE A 115 -11.88 -10.07 -6.84
CA PHE A 115 -11.09 -11.25 -6.48
C PHE A 115 -11.27 -12.39 -7.48
N GLU A 116 -12.52 -12.67 -7.90
CA GLU A 116 -12.80 -13.67 -8.92
C GLU A 116 -12.08 -13.35 -10.23
N ARG A 117 -12.20 -12.11 -10.72
CA ARG A 117 -11.59 -11.67 -11.99
C ARG A 117 -10.06 -11.72 -11.95
N LEU A 118 -9.44 -11.43 -10.81
CA LEU A 118 -8.01 -11.64 -10.60
C LEU A 118 -7.62 -13.10 -10.79
N LEU A 119 -8.35 -14.04 -10.15
CA LEU A 119 -8.09 -15.48 -10.26
C LEU A 119 -8.23 -16.00 -11.70
N LEU A 120 -9.11 -15.42 -12.51
CA LEU A 120 -9.28 -15.81 -13.92
C LEU A 120 -8.05 -15.51 -14.79
N ASN A 121 -7.11 -14.68 -14.32
CA ASN A 121 -5.85 -14.35 -15.00
C ASN A 121 -4.65 -15.19 -14.51
N ILE A 122 -4.89 -16.22 -13.69
CA ILE A 122 -3.83 -17.08 -13.16
C ILE A 122 -3.90 -18.47 -13.81
N GLY A 123 -2.78 -18.89 -14.39
CA GLY A 123 -2.58 -20.26 -14.86
C GLY A 123 -2.49 -21.22 -13.68
N ASP A 124 -3.59 -21.85 -13.30
CA ASP A 124 -3.64 -22.90 -12.29
C ASP A 124 -4.79 -23.86 -12.60
N GLN A 125 -4.52 -25.16 -12.77
CA GLN A 125 -5.52 -26.16 -13.10
C GLN A 125 -6.68 -26.29 -12.10
N ASN A 126 -6.50 -25.78 -10.89
CA ASN A 126 -7.52 -25.81 -9.84
C ASN A 126 -8.42 -24.56 -9.86
N LEU A 127 -8.19 -23.60 -10.77
CA LEU A 127 -8.99 -22.39 -10.93
C LEU A 127 -9.90 -22.46 -12.18
N ALA A 128 -11.03 -21.73 -12.12
CA ALA A 128 -12.16 -21.89 -13.05
C ALA A 128 -11.87 -21.56 -14.54
N ASN A 129 -10.81 -20.81 -14.86
CA ASN A 129 -10.48 -20.39 -16.24
C ASN A 129 -9.31 -21.15 -16.88
N TYR A 130 -8.78 -22.18 -16.20
CA TYR A 130 -7.53 -22.80 -16.64
C TYR A 130 -7.60 -23.39 -18.05
N ASP A 131 -8.69 -24.05 -18.43
CA ASP A 131 -8.79 -24.67 -19.76
C ASP A 131 -8.64 -23.64 -20.90
N SER A 132 -9.17 -22.43 -20.70
CA SER A 132 -9.03 -21.31 -21.64
C SER A 132 -7.58 -20.80 -21.70
N LEU A 133 -6.97 -20.59 -20.53
CA LEU A 133 -5.59 -20.11 -20.42
C LEU A 133 -4.60 -21.14 -20.98
N ARG A 134 -4.76 -22.42 -20.62
CA ARG A 134 -3.97 -23.54 -21.14
C ARG A 134 -4.11 -23.67 -22.66
N GLY A 135 -5.31 -23.45 -23.21
CA GLY A 135 -5.54 -23.39 -24.66
C GLY A 135 -4.71 -22.30 -25.36
N ASN A 136 -4.27 -21.28 -24.62
CA ASN A 136 -3.38 -20.21 -25.08
C ASN A 136 -1.91 -20.41 -24.61
N ASN A 137 -1.55 -21.62 -24.17
CA ASN A 137 -0.21 -22.00 -23.68
C ASN A 137 0.25 -21.26 -22.41
N VAL A 138 -0.67 -20.74 -21.60
CA VAL A 138 -0.33 -20.21 -20.27
C VAL A 138 0.05 -21.38 -19.37
N LEU A 139 1.28 -21.37 -18.85
CA LEU A 139 1.78 -22.41 -17.94
C LEU A 139 1.22 -22.25 -16.52
N GLU A 140 1.37 -23.29 -15.70
CA GLU A 140 1.02 -23.20 -14.29
C GLU A 140 1.93 -22.21 -13.54
N GLY A 141 1.36 -21.47 -12.59
CA GLY A 141 2.05 -20.44 -11.82
C GLY A 141 2.24 -19.11 -12.55
N VAL A 142 1.83 -19.03 -13.82
CA VAL A 142 1.89 -17.80 -14.61
C VAL A 142 0.70 -16.90 -14.28
N ILE A 143 0.96 -15.63 -14.04
CA ILE A 143 -0.07 -14.59 -13.90
C ILE A 143 0.04 -13.67 -15.09
N ILE A 144 -1.01 -13.62 -15.92
CA ILE A 144 -1.05 -12.67 -17.03
C ILE A 144 -1.45 -11.29 -16.51
N ALA A 145 -0.88 -10.23 -17.09
CA ALA A 145 -1.31 -8.87 -16.76
C ALA A 145 -2.77 -8.65 -17.19
N SER A 146 -3.14 -9.12 -18.38
CA SER A 146 -4.49 -9.06 -18.94
C SER A 146 -4.70 -10.15 -20.01
N PRO A 147 -5.95 -10.60 -20.24
CA PRO A 147 -6.29 -11.47 -21.37
C PRO A 147 -6.17 -10.78 -22.74
N SER A 148 -5.94 -9.46 -22.78
CA SER A 148 -5.85 -8.68 -24.02
C SER A 148 -4.65 -9.09 -24.86
N GLN A 149 -4.90 -9.65 -26.05
CA GLN A 149 -3.85 -10.06 -27.01
C GLN A 149 -3.62 -9.06 -28.13
N ASN A 150 -4.47 -8.03 -28.28
CA ASN A 150 -4.42 -7.07 -29.38
C ASN A 150 -4.80 -5.67 -28.90
N GLU A 151 -4.00 -4.65 -29.25
CA GLU A 151 -4.28 -3.22 -29.06
C GLU A 151 -4.96 -2.84 -27.71
N PRO A 152 -4.26 -2.99 -26.56
CA PRO A 152 -2.86 -3.38 -26.44
C PRO A 152 -2.69 -4.91 -26.23
N ASN A 153 -1.52 -5.44 -26.61
CA ASN A 153 -1.17 -6.82 -26.27
C ASN A 153 -0.48 -6.88 -24.90
N TYR A 154 -1.23 -7.32 -23.89
CA TYR A 154 -0.80 -7.46 -22.50
C TYR A 154 -0.82 -8.93 -22.05
N PHE A 155 -0.90 -9.87 -23.00
CA PHE A 155 -0.91 -11.30 -22.75
C PHE A 155 0.50 -11.84 -22.48
N PHE A 156 1.13 -11.30 -21.43
CA PHE A 156 2.45 -11.67 -20.94
C PHE A 156 2.42 -11.69 -19.40
N GLN A 157 3.47 -12.25 -18.81
CA GLN A 157 3.70 -12.21 -17.37
C GLN A 157 4.79 -11.20 -17.06
N TRP A 158 4.43 -10.15 -16.33
CA TRP A 158 5.39 -9.20 -15.77
C TRP A 158 5.75 -9.62 -14.36
N ILE A 159 7.03 -9.47 -13.98
CA ILE A 159 7.48 -9.82 -12.62
C ILE A 159 6.80 -8.93 -11.58
N ARG A 160 6.68 -7.62 -11.85
CA ARG A 160 5.96 -6.65 -10.99
C ARG A 160 4.49 -7.04 -10.82
N ASP A 161 3.75 -7.16 -11.92
CA ASP A 161 2.32 -7.42 -11.90
C ASP A 161 2.01 -8.77 -11.24
N SER A 162 2.80 -9.80 -11.54
CA SER A 162 2.66 -11.13 -10.93
C SER A 162 2.88 -11.10 -9.42
N ALA A 163 3.93 -10.40 -8.96
CA ALA A 163 4.20 -10.26 -7.54
C ALA A 163 3.06 -9.51 -6.81
N ILE A 164 2.61 -8.37 -7.34
CA ILE A 164 1.54 -7.58 -6.72
C ILE A 164 0.21 -8.34 -6.71
N ALA A 165 -0.15 -8.99 -7.82
CA ALA A 165 -1.34 -9.84 -7.92
C ALA A 165 -1.26 -11.01 -6.93
N MET A 166 -0.12 -11.71 -6.87
CA MET A 166 0.06 -12.85 -5.98
C MET A 166 0.02 -12.44 -4.51
N ASN A 167 0.50 -11.24 -4.17
CA ASN A 167 0.41 -10.70 -2.82
C ASN A 167 -1.05 -10.55 -2.36
N THR A 168 -1.99 -10.28 -3.28
CA THR A 168 -3.43 -10.30 -3.01
C THR A 168 -3.91 -11.71 -2.62
N ILE A 169 -3.40 -12.74 -3.31
CA ILE A 169 -3.72 -14.15 -3.02
C ILE A 169 -3.16 -14.58 -1.67
N VAL A 170 -1.93 -14.17 -1.35
CA VAL A 170 -1.27 -14.43 -0.06
C VAL A 170 -2.12 -13.95 1.11
N PHE A 171 -2.72 -12.76 1.03
CA PHE A 171 -3.59 -12.25 2.09
C PHE A 171 -5.00 -12.89 2.16
N ASN A 172 -5.30 -13.86 1.28
CA ASN A 172 -6.54 -14.64 1.29
C ASN A 172 -6.33 -16.13 1.63
N LEU A 173 -5.11 -16.51 2.05
CA LEU A 173 -4.80 -17.91 2.35
C LEU A 173 -5.57 -18.46 3.55
N PHE A 174 -5.91 -17.61 4.51
CA PHE A 174 -6.58 -18.01 5.75
C PHE A 174 -7.89 -17.23 5.91
N SER A 175 -8.92 -17.89 6.42
CA SER A 175 -10.22 -17.24 6.66
C SER A 175 -10.13 -16.22 7.80
N LEU A 176 -10.61 -14.99 7.55
CA LEU A 176 -10.66 -13.92 8.56
C LEU A 176 -11.72 -14.15 9.66
N ASP A 177 -12.71 -15.01 9.41
CA ASP A 177 -13.86 -15.27 10.30
C ASP A 177 -13.61 -16.34 11.38
N ALA A 178 -12.37 -16.77 11.55
CA ALA A 178 -12.02 -17.78 12.53
C ALA A 178 -11.90 -17.15 13.94
N GLU A 179 -12.77 -17.56 14.88
CA GLU A 179 -12.77 -17.07 16.28
C GLU A 179 -11.44 -17.35 17.03
N SER A 180 -10.54 -18.16 16.46
CA SER A 180 -9.15 -18.32 16.88
C SER A 180 -8.22 -18.66 15.71
N ALA A 181 -6.93 -18.31 15.80
CA ALA A 181 -5.90 -18.69 14.82
C ALA A 181 -5.79 -20.22 14.62
N GLU A 182 -6.23 -21.02 15.59
CA GLU A 182 -6.30 -22.49 15.51
C GLU A 182 -7.49 -23.00 14.66
N SER A 183 -8.42 -22.12 14.25
CA SER A 183 -9.65 -22.47 13.53
C SER A 183 -9.75 -21.90 12.10
N ALA A 184 -8.81 -21.06 11.67
CA ALA A 184 -8.73 -20.60 10.28
C ALA A 184 -8.17 -21.72 9.41
N GLY A 185 -9.03 -22.44 8.70
CA GLY A 185 -8.59 -23.42 7.72
C GLY A 185 -7.78 -22.76 6.60
N LEU A 186 -6.64 -23.34 6.26
CA LEU A 186 -5.86 -22.97 5.07
C LEU A 186 -6.70 -23.21 3.81
N ASN A 187 -6.80 -22.20 2.95
CA ASN A 187 -7.33 -22.37 1.61
C ASN A 187 -6.28 -23.07 0.74
N VAL A 188 -6.33 -24.40 0.73
CA VAL A 188 -5.37 -25.27 0.04
C VAL A 188 -5.29 -24.97 -1.47
N THR A 189 -6.37 -24.51 -2.10
CA THR A 189 -6.35 -24.14 -3.52
C THR A 189 -5.46 -22.92 -3.75
N LEU A 190 -5.70 -21.83 -3.01
CA LEU A 190 -4.91 -20.61 -3.12
C LEU A 190 -3.46 -20.82 -2.68
N ALA A 191 -3.24 -21.65 -1.66
CA ALA A 191 -1.89 -22.02 -1.23
C ALA A 191 -1.13 -22.75 -2.35
N GLY A 192 -1.78 -23.70 -3.03
CA GLY A 192 -1.25 -24.34 -4.22
C GLY A 192 -0.91 -23.36 -5.34
N THR A 193 -1.76 -22.35 -5.56
CA THR A 193 -1.51 -21.27 -6.53
C THR A 193 -0.23 -20.50 -6.21
N VAL A 194 0.00 -20.16 -4.93
CA VAL A 194 1.22 -19.49 -4.48
C VAL A 194 2.46 -20.38 -4.71
N LEU A 195 2.39 -21.68 -4.38
CA LEU A 195 3.49 -22.63 -4.60
C LEU A 195 3.87 -22.73 -6.09
N LYS A 196 2.88 -22.79 -6.98
CA LYS A 196 3.10 -22.83 -8.44
C LYS A 196 3.74 -21.53 -8.95
N TYR A 197 3.33 -20.37 -8.44
CA TYR A 197 3.97 -19.09 -8.74
C TYR A 197 5.44 -19.03 -8.30
N LEU A 198 5.75 -19.56 -7.11
CA LEU A 198 7.13 -19.63 -6.62
C LEU A 198 7.98 -20.58 -7.49
N LYS A 199 7.43 -21.73 -7.89
CA LYS A 199 8.06 -22.60 -8.90
C LYS A 199 8.31 -21.86 -10.22
N ASN A 200 7.31 -21.17 -10.75
CA ASN A 200 7.46 -20.41 -11.98
C ASN A 200 8.57 -19.34 -11.85
N SER A 201 8.60 -18.62 -10.73
CA SER A 201 9.65 -17.65 -10.43
C SER A 201 11.05 -18.26 -10.38
N TYR A 202 11.19 -19.44 -9.76
CA TYR A 202 12.45 -20.20 -9.76
C TYR A 202 12.93 -20.50 -11.18
N GLU A 203 12.03 -20.94 -12.06
CA GLU A 203 12.35 -21.22 -13.45
C GLU A 203 12.83 -19.94 -14.18
N LEU A 204 12.07 -18.84 -14.09
CA LEU A 204 12.40 -17.59 -14.77
C LEU A 204 13.74 -16.99 -14.33
N GLN A 205 14.08 -17.06 -13.03
CA GLN A 205 15.36 -16.56 -12.49
C GLN A 205 16.59 -17.23 -13.14
N ARG A 206 16.44 -18.42 -13.72
CA ARG A 206 17.53 -19.23 -14.29
C ARG A 206 17.61 -19.13 -15.82
N LEU A 207 16.64 -18.50 -16.47
CA LEU A 207 16.61 -18.38 -17.92
C LEU A 207 17.40 -17.15 -18.38
N GLU A 208 18.12 -17.29 -19.49
CA GLU A 208 18.73 -16.15 -20.17
C GLU A 208 17.67 -15.32 -20.89
N ASN A 209 17.87 -14.00 -20.90
CA ASN A 209 16.97 -13.05 -21.52
C ASN A 209 17.75 -11.80 -22.01
N PRO A 210 17.10 -10.84 -22.69
CA PRO A 210 17.79 -9.67 -23.20
C PRO A 210 18.40 -8.73 -22.15
N SER A 211 17.95 -8.77 -20.89
CA SER A 211 18.61 -8.04 -19.79
C SER A 211 19.92 -8.71 -19.36
N GLY A 212 20.03 -10.03 -19.49
CA GLY A 212 21.28 -10.77 -19.30
C GLY A 212 21.08 -12.21 -18.84
N SER A 213 22.14 -12.78 -18.28
CA SER A 213 22.12 -14.11 -17.66
C SER A 213 21.50 -14.06 -16.26
N GLY A 214 20.80 -15.14 -15.89
CA GLY A 214 20.13 -15.30 -14.61
C GLY A 214 21.07 -15.69 -13.45
N VAL A 215 20.58 -16.57 -12.59
CA VAL A 215 21.32 -17.21 -11.48
C VAL A 215 22.67 -17.78 -11.93
N ASP A 216 23.65 -17.80 -11.04
CA ASP A 216 25.05 -18.20 -11.26
C ASP A 216 25.87 -17.29 -12.20
N SER A 217 25.34 -16.12 -12.57
CA SER A 217 26.10 -15.06 -13.24
C SER A 217 26.58 -13.97 -12.26
N ASP A 218 27.69 -13.31 -12.60
CA ASP A 218 28.34 -12.33 -11.71
C ASP A 218 27.41 -11.19 -11.25
N LEU A 219 26.64 -10.62 -12.18
CA LEU A 219 25.77 -9.45 -11.92
C LEU A 219 24.28 -9.79 -11.87
N LEU A 220 23.87 -11.02 -12.17
CA LEU A 220 22.48 -11.48 -12.15
C LEU A 220 21.53 -10.64 -13.03
N LYS A 221 22.05 -10.00 -14.10
CA LYS A 221 21.31 -9.00 -14.89
C LYS A 221 20.01 -9.52 -15.49
N GLY A 222 19.90 -10.84 -15.72
CA GLY A 222 18.68 -11.47 -16.20
C GLY A 222 17.50 -11.35 -15.23
N LEU A 223 17.73 -11.17 -13.92
CA LEU A 223 16.65 -10.99 -12.94
C LEU A 223 15.93 -9.64 -13.09
N GLY A 224 16.56 -8.66 -13.74
CA GLY A 224 15.96 -7.37 -14.08
C GLY A 224 15.07 -7.38 -15.33
N GLU A 225 14.84 -8.53 -15.97
CA GLU A 225 13.93 -8.60 -17.13
C GLU A 225 12.49 -8.35 -16.68
N PRO A 226 11.79 -7.34 -17.26
CA PRO A 226 10.48 -6.95 -16.78
C PRO A 226 9.40 -8.02 -16.98
N LYS A 227 9.44 -8.69 -18.13
CA LYS A 227 8.35 -9.56 -18.60
C LYS A 227 8.82 -10.74 -19.43
N TRP A 228 7.97 -11.76 -19.48
CA TRP A 228 8.18 -13.01 -20.20
C TRP A 228 6.94 -13.41 -20.98
N ASN A 229 7.11 -14.26 -22.00
CA ASN A 229 5.95 -14.90 -22.62
C ASN A 229 5.26 -15.82 -21.61
N VAL A 230 3.98 -16.08 -21.81
CA VAL A 230 3.17 -16.92 -20.89
C VAL A 230 3.58 -18.39 -20.83
N ASP A 231 4.51 -18.80 -21.70
CA ASP A 231 5.12 -20.12 -21.75
C ASP A 231 6.57 -20.15 -21.23
N ASN A 232 6.94 -19.15 -20.42
CA ASN A 232 8.26 -18.93 -19.83
C ASN A 232 9.39 -18.63 -20.83
N ARG A 233 9.13 -18.56 -22.14
CA ARG A 233 10.17 -18.15 -23.10
C ARG A 233 10.50 -16.66 -22.94
N PRO A 234 11.79 -16.27 -23.07
CA PRO A 234 12.19 -14.87 -22.96
C PRO A 234 11.48 -14.00 -24.00
N PHE A 235 11.05 -12.82 -23.60
CA PHE A 235 10.49 -11.81 -24.50
C PHE A 235 11.64 -11.09 -25.22
N LEU A 236 11.82 -11.36 -26.52
CA LEU A 236 13.01 -10.94 -27.27
C LEU A 236 12.90 -9.56 -27.92
N ASP A 237 11.71 -8.96 -27.97
CA ASP A 237 11.52 -7.68 -28.64
C ASP A 237 12.05 -6.50 -27.79
N ALA A 238 12.20 -5.33 -28.43
CA ALA A 238 12.59 -4.11 -27.76
C ALA A 238 11.59 -3.74 -26.66
N TRP A 239 12.10 -3.37 -25.48
CA TRP A 239 11.31 -3.05 -24.30
C TRP A 239 12.11 -2.17 -23.35
N GLY A 240 11.43 -1.43 -22.46
CA GLY A 240 12.07 -0.66 -21.40
C GLY A 240 12.64 -1.58 -20.32
N ARG A 241 13.84 -2.10 -20.56
CA ARG A 241 14.56 -3.05 -19.67
C ARG A 241 15.95 -2.52 -19.29
N PRO A 242 16.51 -2.92 -18.13
CA PRO A 242 15.87 -3.70 -17.08
C PRO A 242 14.88 -2.87 -16.24
N GLN A 243 14.04 -3.53 -15.44
CA GLN A 243 13.20 -2.95 -14.39
C GLN A 243 13.54 -3.63 -13.07
N ASN A 244 14.17 -2.89 -12.15
CA ASN A 244 14.81 -3.46 -10.96
C ASN A 244 13.88 -3.51 -9.73
N ASP A 245 12.59 -3.19 -9.89
CA ASP A 245 11.54 -3.28 -8.88
C ASP A 245 10.97 -4.71 -8.75
N GLY A 246 10.92 -5.46 -9.86
CA GLY A 246 10.35 -6.81 -9.93
C GLY A 246 10.92 -7.78 -8.89
N PRO A 247 12.25 -8.00 -8.82
CA PRO A 247 12.87 -8.88 -7.82
C PRO A 247 12.54 -8.50 -6.38
N SER A 248 12.48 -7.20 -6.06
CA SER A 248 12.12 -6.71 -4.73
C SER A 248 10.66 -7.00 -4.39
N LEU A 249 9.73 -6.79 -5.32
CA LEU A 249 8.32 -7.11 -5.13
C LEU A 249 8.07 -8.61 -4.97
N ARG A 250 8.77 -9.44 -5.75
CA ARG A 250 8.73 -10.90 -5.60
C ARG A 250 9.28 -11.35 -4.25
N THR A 251 10.37 -10.74 -3.80
CA THR A 251 10.93 -10.96 -2.46
C THR A 251 9.92 -10.61 -1.37
N LEU A 252 9.30 -9.42 -1.44
CA LEU A 252 8.29 -8.98 -0.47
C LEU A 252 7.10 -9.95 -0.43
N THR A 253 6.58 -10.36 -1.58
CA THR A 253 5.47 -11.31 -1.69
C THR A 253 5.83 -12.67 -1.06
N SER A 254 7.04 -13.16 -1.30
CA SER A 254 7.53 -14.43 -0.73
C SER A 254 7.64 -14.35 0.80
N PHE A 255 8.14 -13.24 1.33
CA PHE A 255 8.19 -13.04 2.78
C PHE A 255 6.82 -12.78 3.42
N HIS A 256 5.87 -12.18 2.70
CA HIS A 256 4.49 -12.11 3.18
C HIS A 256 3.87 -13.51 3.26
N PHE A 257 4.11 -14.37 2.27
CA PHE A 257 3.65 -15.75 2.31
C PHE A 257 4.21 -16.50 3.54
N LEU A 258 5.52 -16.51 3.72
CA LEU A 258 6.17 -17.16 4.87
C LEU A 258 5.63 -16.65 6.21
N ARG A 259 5.29 -15.37 6.29
CA ARG A 259 4.78 -14.75 7.50
C ARG A 259 3.32 -15.07 7.77
N GLU A 260 2.47 -15.15 6.74
CA GLU A 260 1.09 -15.62 6.89
C GLU A 260 1.07 -17.07 7.38
N LEU A 261 1.99 -17.91 6.89
CA LEU A 261 2.18 -19.26 7.41
C LEU A 261 2.60 -19.25 8.90
N GLN A 262 3.62 -18.47 9.24
CA GLN A 262 4.10 -18.33 10.62
C GLN A 262 3.01 -17.83 11.58
N LYS A 263 2.25 -16.79 11.19
CA LYS A 263 1.17 -16.19 11.99
C LYS A 263 0.06 -17.20 12.31
N ASN A 264 -0.19 -18.14 11.39
CA ASN A 264 -1.17 -19.20 11.55
C ASN A 264 -0.57 -20.52 12.03
N SER A 265 0.71 -20.53 12.42
CA SER A 265 1.43 -21.73 12.92
C SER A 265 1.39 -22.92 11.95
N VAL A 266 1.46 -22.65 10.65
CA VAL A 266 1.55 -23.66 9.58
C VAL A 266 2.96 -23.59 8.99
N SER A 267 3.64 -24.72 8.79
CA SER A 267 4.93 -24.72 8.08
C SER A 267 4.75 -24.88 6.57
N LEU A 268 5.78 -24.57 5.79
CA LEU A 268 5.72 -24.77 4.34
C LEU A 268 5.54 -26.25 3.96
N GLU A 269 6.17 -27.16 4.71
CA GLU A 269 5.98 -28.61 4.54
C GLU A 269 4.52 -29.00 4.75
N ASP A 270 3.86 -28.44 5.78
CA ASP A 270 2.44 -28.71 6.06
C ASP A 270 1.54 -28.21 4.92
N VAL A 271 1.86 -27.07 4.30
CA VAL A 271 1.13 -26.55 3.14
C VAL A 271 1.27 -27.49 1.96
N ILE A 272 2.48 -27.92 1.64
CA ILE A 272 2.77 -28.84 0.53
C ILE A 272 2.04 -30.17 0.77
N ALA A 273 2.19 -30.76 1.95
CA ALA A 273 1.53 -32.02 2.30
C ALA A 273 -0.01 -31.92 2.25
N GLN A 274 -0.59 -30.81 2.71
CA GLN A 274 -2.04 -30.58 2.61
C GLN A 274 -2.50 -30.48 1.16
N TYR A 275 -1.75 -29.78 0.31
CA TYR A 275 -2.04 -29.68 -1.12
C TYR A 275 -2.00 -31.05 -1.80
N GLU A 276 -0.91 -31.80 -1.62
CA GLU A 276 -0.72 -33.10 -2.29
C GLU A 276 -1.77 -34.12 -1.82
N SER A 277 -2.12 -34.09 -0.54
CA SER A 277 -3.20 -34.90 0.01
C SER A 277 -4.57 -34.50 -0.53
N HIS A 278 -4.85 -33.20 -0.66
CA HIS A 278 -6.14 -32.71 -1.15
C HIS A 278 -6.36 -33.04 -2.63
N PHE A 279 -5.36 -32.76 -3.47
CA PHE A 279 -5.45 -32.91 -4.93
C PHE A 279 -4.96 -34.26 -5.45
N GLN A 280 -4.37 -35.10 -4.59
CA GLN A 280 -3.79 -36.39 -4.96
C GLN A 280 -2.74 -36.25 -6.08
N HIS A 281 -1.93 -35.19 -5.99
CA HIS A 281 -0.97 -34.79 -7.00
C HIS A 281 0.24 -34.12 -6.33
N GLU A 282 1.42 -34.68 -6.57
CA GLU A 282 2.69 -34.11 -6.12
C GLU A 282 3.05 -32.87 -6.93
N LEU A 283 3.51 -31.81 -6.26
CA LEU A 283 4.08 -30.65 -6.93
C LEU A 283 5.58 -30.86 -7.07
N ASP A 284 6.08 -30.84 -8.30
CA ASP A 284 7.52 -30.85 -8.61
C ASP A 284 8.14 -29.50 -8.25
N LEU A 285 8.23 -29.18 -6.95
CA LEU A 285 8.73 -27.90 -6.44
C LEU A 285 10.25 -27.94 -6.30
N PRO A 286 10.94 -26.81 -6.51
CA PRO A 286 12.37 -26.69 -6.26
C PRO A 286 12.69 -26.40 -4.78
N PHE A 287 11.75 -26.62 -3.86
CA PHE A 287 11.90 -26.40 -2.43
C PHE A 287 10.89 -27.26 -1.66
N GLU A 288 11.30 -27.77 -0.51
CA GLU A 288 10.44 -28.54 0.40
C GLU A 288 10.09 -27.79 1.68
N ASN A 289 10.90 -26.80 2.08
CA ASN A 289 10.81 -26.07 3.35
C ASN A 289 11.20 -24.59 3.21
N GLU A 290 11.06 -23.80 4.27
CA GLU A 290 11.32 -22.36 4.25
C GLU A 290 12.78 -22.02 3.92
N ARG A 291 13.73 -22.87 4.35
CA ARG A 291 15.15 -22.68 4.06
C ARG A 291 15.44 -22.84 2.56
N GLU A 292 14.92 -23.89 1.94
CA GLU A 292 15.10 -24.13 0.52
C GLU A 292 14.38 -23.07 -0.34
N LEU A 293 13.17 -22.65 0.06
CA LEU A 293 12.48 -21.53 -0.60
C LEU A 293 13.35 -20.27 -0.55
N TYR A 294 13.97 -19.98 0.61
CA TYR A 294 14.87 -18.86 0.74
C TYR A 294 16.08 -18.99 -0.18
N GLU A 295 16.83 -20.08 -0.11
CA GLU A 295 18.07 -20.27 -0.89
C GLU A 295 17.84 -20.33 -2.40
N ASN A 296 16.76 -20.98 -2.83
CA ASN A 296 16.53 -21.29 -4.22
C ASN A 296 15.85 -20.14 -4.98
N ILE A 297 15.17 -19.22 -4.27
CA ILE A 297 14.41 -18.12 -4.88
C ILE A 297 14.76 -16.76 -4.26
N ILE A 298 14.50 -16.58 -2.96
CA ILE A 298 14.57 -15.26 -2.31
C ILE A 298 16.00 -14.72 -2.27
N PHE A 299 16.98 -15.58 -1.95
CA PHE A 299 18.40 -15.23 -1.89
C PHE A 299 18.88 -14.60 -3.20
N TRP A 300 18.45 -15.12 -4.35
CA TRP A 300 18.90 -14.64 -5.65
C TRP A 300 18.32 -13.26 -6.01
N ASP A 301 17.06 -13.00 -5.64
CA ASP A 301 16.48 -11.67 -5.80
C ASP A 301 17.18 -10.65 -4.88
N LEU A 302 17.48 -11.01 -3.64
CA LEU A 302 18.22 -10.15 -2.71
C LEU A 302 19.65 -9.88 -3.19
N GLN A 303 20.36 -10.90 -3.67
CA GLN A 303 21.68 -10.76 -4.30
C GLN A 303 21.63 -9.84 -5.52
N PHE A 304 20.58 -9.93 -6.33
CA PHE A 304 20.37 -9.00 -7.44
C PHE A 304 20.23 -7.56 -6.94
N VAL A 305 19.41 -7.31 -5.90
CA VAL A 305 19.25 -5.97 -5.33
C VAL A 305 20.58 -5.42 -4.82
N VAL A 306 21.32 -6.19 -4.01
CA VAL A 306 22.64 -5.78 -3.47
C VAL A 306 23.60 -5.36 -4.59
N LYS A 307 23.59 -6.08 -5.71
CA LYS A 307 24.49 -5.83 -6.84
C LYS A 307 24.05 -4.70 -7.78
N ASN A 308 22.77 -4.35 -7.80
CA ASN A 308 22.18 -3.56 -8.90
C ASN A 308 21.30 -2.38 -8.44
N TRP A 309 21.09 -2.14 -7.13
CA TRP A 309 20.19 -1.08 -6.65
C TRP A 309 20.56 0.32 -7.17
N LYS A 310 21.86 0.61 -7.34
CA LYS A 310 22.36 1.91 -7.79
C LYS A 310 22.36 2.09 -9.31
N ASP A 311 22.08 1.03 -10.08
CA ASP A 311 22.08 1.10 -11.54
C ASP A 311 20.84 1.79 -12.07
N ASN A 312 20.99 2.54 -13.17
CA ASN A 312 19.85 3.12 -13.85
C ASN A 312 18.98 2.02 -14.46
N THR A 313 17.69 2.11 -14.15
CA THR A 313 16.66 1.13 -14.54
C THR A 313 15.49 1.87 -15.17
N PHE A 314 14.55 1.17 -15.82
CA PHE A 314 13.30 1.77 -16.23
C PHE A 314 12.34 1.86 -15.04
N ASP A 315 11.47 2.86 -15.05
CA ASP A 315 10.42 3.03 -14.05
C ASP A 315 9.35 1.93 -14.14
N LEU A 316 8.49 1.84 -13.13
CA LEU A 316 7.34 0.92 -13.11
C LEU A 316 6.37 1.09 -14.29
N TRP A 317 6.43 2.25 -14.96
CA TRP A 317 5.64 2.55 -16.16
C TRP A 317 6.34 2.18 -17.46
N GLU A 318 7.57 1.65 -17.38
CA GLU A 318 8.34 1.06 -18.48
C GLU A 318 8.80 2.07 -19.54
N GLU A 319 8.94 3.35 -19.17
CA GLU A 319 9.06 4.45 -20.13
C GLU A 319 10.38 5.19 -20.05
N ILE A 320 10.85 5.47 -18.84
CA ILE A 320 11.98 6.36 -18.61
C ILE A 320 13.06 5.65 -17.82
N GLN A 321 14.31 5.81 -18.26
CA GLN A 321 15.46 5.23 -17.58
C GLN A 321 16.06 6.23 -16.58
N GLY A 322 16.22 5.83 -15.34
CA GLY A 322 16.81 6.67 -14.30
C GLY A 322 16.88 6.00 -12.92
N GLN A 323 16.84 6.84 -11.89
CA GLN A 323 16.67 6.45 -10.50
C GLN A 323 15.25 6.86 -10.09
N HIS A 324 14.49 5.93 -9.52
CA HIS A 324 13.05 6.07 -9.29
C HIS A 324 12.72 5.82 -7.82
N PHE A 325 11.91 6.70 -7.24
CA PHE A 325 11.52 6.57 -5.83
C PHE A 325 10.81 5.25 -5.58
N PHE A 326 9.86 4.86 -6.44
CA PHE A 326 9.15 3.58 -6.35
C PHE A 326 10.13 2.40 -6.31
N THR A 327 11.08 2.34 -7.24
CA THR A 327 12.05 1.24 -7.31
C THR A 327 12.94 1.21 -6.08
N SER A 328 13.44 2.37 -5.63
CA SER A 328 14.28 2.45 -4.44
C SER A 328 13.52 2.08 -3.15
N ILE A 329 12.24 2.45 -3.01
CA ILE A 329 11.48 2.16 -1.80
C ILE A 329 11.10 0.68 -1.68
N VAL A 330 10.78 0.00 -2.80
CA VAL A 330 10.56 -1.46 -2.77
C VAL A 330 11.85 -2.23 -2.52
N GLN A 331 12.99 -1.75 -3.03
CA GLN A 331 14.31 -2.34 -2.77
C GLN A 331 14.68 -2.27 -1.29
N ILE A 332 14.65 -1.08 -0.68
CA ILE A 332 15.00 -0.93 0.74
C ILE A 332 14.04 -1.71 1.65
N SER A 333 12.74 -1.76 1.30
CA SER A 333 11.75 -2.56 2.01
C SER A 333 12.08 -4.06 1.95
N SER A 334 12.41 -4.58 0.75
CA SER A 334 12.76 -5.99 0.58
C SER A 334 14.01 -6.40 1.39
N ILE A 335 15.03 -5.54 1.43
CA ILE A 335 16.23 -5.74 2.24
C ILE A 335 15.89 -5.70 3.73
N LYS A 336 15.11 -4.72 4.18
CA LYS A 336 14.75 -4.57 5.60
C LYS A 336 13.98 -5.78 6.12
N VAL A 337 13.01 -6.26 5.35
CA VAL A 337 12.24 -7.46 5.67
C VAL A 337 13.14 -8.69 5.70
N ALA A 338 14.07 -8.83 4.75
CA ALA A 338 15.03 -9.92 4.74
C ALA A 338 15.95 -9.93 5.97
N ILE A 339 16.52 -8.78 6.35
CA ILE A 339 17.37 -8.65 7.55
C ILE A 339 16.60 -9.08 8.79
N ALA A 340 15.36 -8.59 8.96
CA ALA A 340 14.53 -8.96 10.10
C ALA A 340 14.26 -10.48 10.12
N PHE A 341 13.86 -11.05 8.99
CA PHE A 341 13.59 -12.48 8.87
C PHE A 341 14.83 -13.33 9.18
N LEU A 342 15.99 -12.98 8.63
CA LEU A 342 17.23 -13.74 8.85
C LEU A 342 17.73 -13.65 10.29
N LYS A 343 17.56 -12.49 10.95
CA LYS A 343 17.89 -12.33 12.37
C LYS A 343 16.99 -13.19 13.26
N ASP A 344 15.70 -13.30 12.92
CA ASP A 344 14.79 -14.20 13.64
C ASP A 344 15.19 -15.68 13.51
N HIS A 345 15.94 -16.04 12.46
CA HIS A 345 16.43 -17.41 12.17
C HIS A 345 17.95 -17.60 12.41
N GLU A 346 18.64 -16.64 13.04
CA GLU A 346 20.11 -16.62 13.16
C GLU A 346 20.71 -17.91 13.74
N LYS A 347 20.00 -18.55 14.68
CA LYS A 347 20.46 -19.79 15.33
C LYS A 347 20.55 -20.97 14.37
N ASP A 348 19.55 -21.10 13.51
CA ASP A 348 19.43 -22.24 12.61
C ASP A 348 20.14 -21.96 11.28
N TRP A 349 20.27 -20.68 10.89
CA TRP A 349 20.79 -20.23 9.60
C TRP A 349 22.09 -19.42 9.74
N SER A 350 22.93 -19.79 10.71
CA SER A 350 24.17 -19.07 11.07
C SER A 350 25.18 -18.93 9.93
N ASP A 351 25.06 -19.77 8.89
CA ASP A 351 25.90 -19.74 7.70
C ASP A 351 25.59 -18.54 6.78
N LEU A 352 24.43 -17.89 6.94
CA LEU A 352 24.03 -16.70 6.18
C LEU A 352 24.49 -15.38 6.81
N GLN A 353 25.19 -15.41 7.95
CA GLN A 353 25.54 -14.19 8.68
C GLN A 353 26.39 -13.21 7.87
N GLU A 354 27.26 -13.70 6.99
CA GLU A 354 28.04 -12.83 6.08
C GLU A 354 27.11 -12.07 5.12
N PHE A 355 26.13 -12.76 4.55
CA PHE A 355 25.15 -12.12 3.67
C PHE A 355 24.21 -11.16 4.42
N VAL A 356 23.89 -11.42 5.69
CA VAL A 356 23.16 -10.46 6.54
C VAL A 356 23.94 -9.16 6.66
N ASN A 357 25.26 -9.20 6.84
CA ASN A 357 26.10 -8.00 6.91
C ASN A 357 26.12 -7.24 5.57
N ASP A 358 26.13 -7.95 4.43
CA ASP A 358 26.02 -7.35 3.10
C ASP A 358 24.68 -6.63 2.92
N LEU A 359 23.58 -7.24 3.38
CA LEU A 359 22.25 -6.64 3.36
C LEU A 359 22.17 -5.39 4.25
N GLU A 360 22.74 -5.42 5.46
CA GLU A 360 22.80 -4.26 6.35
C GLU A 360 23.59 -3.11 5.72
N THR A 361 24.75 -3.42 5.12
CA THR A 361 25.55 -2.41 4.39
C THR A 361 24.75 -1.83 3.23
N CYS A 362 24.12 -2.68 2.42
CA CYS A 362 23.28 -2.24 1.31
C CYS A 362 22.09 -1.39 1.77
N TYR A 363 21.48 -1.74 2.92
CA TYR A 363 20.40 -0.97 3.52
C TYR A 363 20.87 0.45 3.90
N ASP A 364 22.01 0.57 4.57
CA ASP A 364 22.55 1.86 5.00
C ASP A 364 22.93 2.75 3.80
N GLU A 365 23.57 2.16 2.78
CA GLU A 365 23.93 2.88 1.54
C GLU A 365 22.69 3.34 0.76
N LEU A 366 21.70 2.46 0.58
CA LEU A 366 20.46 2.79 -0.12
C LEU A 366 19.63 3.81 0.66
N THR A 367 19.59 3.73 1.99
CA THR A 367 18.96 4.74 2.85
C THR A 367 19.60 6.10 2.63
N SER A 368 20.93 6.17 2.71
CA SER A 368 21.70 7.40 2.50
C SER A 368 21.44 7.97 1.10
N PHE A 369 21.41 7.11 0.08
CA PHE A 369 21.08 7.52 -1.28
C PHE A 369 19.67 8.13 -1.38
N ILE A 370 18.65 7.46 -0.83
CA ILE A 370 17.25 7.92 -0.89
C ILE A 370 17.11 9.31 -0.26
N PHE A 371 17.71 9.54 0.91
CA PHE A 371 17.55 10.80 1.64
C PHE A 371 18.48 11.93 1.18
N GLU A 372 19.68 11.61 0.68
CA GLU A 372 20.74 12.61 0.47
C GLU A 372 21.17 12.79 -1.00
N GLU A 373 21.23 11.71 -1.78
CA GLU A 373 21.84 11.73 -3.13
C GLU A 373 20.81 11.71 -4.27
N SER A 374 19.67 11.05 -4.07
CA SER A 374 18.70 10.70 -5.12
C SER A 374 18.03 11.91 -5.77
N GLY A 375 17.75 12.95 -4.97
CA GLY A 375 16.91 14.08 -5.35
C GLY A 375 15.39 13.83 -5.22
N PHE A 376 14.96 12.69 -4.67
CA PHE A 376 13.53 12.41 -4.41
C PHE A 376 12.93 13.46 -3.46
N LEU A 377 13.70 13.85 -2.45
CA LEU A 377 13.39 14.97 -1.55
C LEU A 377 13.94 16.26 -2.13
N ASN A 378 13.11 16.95 -2.92
CA ASN A 378 13.48 18.22 -3.53
C ASN A 378 13.03 19.39 -2.64
N PRO A 379 13.92 20.27 -2.14
CA PRO A 379 13.54 21.36 -1.23
C PRO A 379 12.62 22.42 -1.86
N ASN A 380 12.45 22.41 -3.18
CA ASN A 380 11.54 23.32 -3.90
C ASN A 380 10.19 22.67 -4.24
N LYS A 381 9.95 21.44 -3.78
CA LYS A 381 8.71 20.68 -3.93
C LYS A 381 8.27 20.23 -2.54
N ASN A 382 6.98 20.21 -2.28
CA ASN A 382 6.41 19.73 -1.02
C ASN A 382 5.85 18.31 -1.11
N PHE A 383 6.09 17.65 -2.23
CA PHE A 383 5.76 16.25 -2.51
C PHE A 383 7.03 15.52 -2.94
N ILE A 384 6.99 14.18 -2.91
CA ILE A 384 8.11 13.34 -3.31
C ILE A 384 8.24 13.35 -4.84
N VAL A 385 9.44 13.63 -5.34
CA VAL A 385 9.74 13.62 -6.78
C VAL A 385 10.04 12.18 -7.19
N GLU A 386 9.17 11.57 -8.00
CA GLU A 386 9.31 10.16 -8.39
C GLU A 386 10.59 9.89 -9.19
N THR A 387 10.88 10.71 -10.20
CA THR A 387 12.09 10.56 -11.04
C THR A 387 12.81 11.89 -11.23
N PRO A 388 13.80 12.21 -10.36
CA PRO A 388 14.46 13.52 -10.35
C PRO A 388 15.18 13.89 -11.65
N SER A 389 15.72 12.92 -12.38
CA SER A 389 16.39 13.14 -13.67
C SER A 389 15.45 13.71 -14.75
N MET A 390 14.14 13.54 -14.58
CA MET A 390 13.12 13.97 -15.54
C MET A 390 12.46 15.31 -15.20
N LEU A 391 12.92 16.04 -14.18
CA LEU A 391 12.32 17.33 -13.77
C LEU A 391 12.32 18.43 -14.85
N HIS A 392 13.08 18.26 -15.93
CA HIS A 392 13.08 19.16 -17.08
C HIS A 392 11.89 18.95 -18.04
N SER A 393 11.22 17.79 -17.97
CA SER A 393 10.13 17.40 -18.87
C SER A 393 8.88 16.89 -18.13
N ARG A 394 9.03 16.38 -16.89
CA ARG A 394 7.95 15.99 -15.98
C ARG A 394 7.97 16.85 -14.72
N SER A 395 6.82 17.08 -14.10
CA SER A 395 6.68 17.84 -12.85
C SER A 395 7.31 17.17 -11.62
N GLY A 396 7.51 15.86 -11.70
CA GLY A 396 7.94 14.98 -10.61
C GLY A 396 6.77 14.31 -9.86
N LEU A 397 5.53 14.70 -10.14
CA LEU A 397 4.33 14.09 -9.55
C LEU A 397 4.05 12.74 -10.21
N ASP A 398 3.85 11.72 -9.39
CA ASP A 398 3.47 10.39 -9.85
C ASP A 398 2.71 9.63 -8.75
N ILE A 399 1.68 8.88 -9.13
CA ILE A 399 0.98 7.97 -8.21
C ILE A 399 1.90 6.85 -7.70
N ALA A 400 2.99 6.55 -8.41
CA ALA A 400 3.98 5.55 -8.03
C ALA A 400 4.54 5.76 -6.61
N VAL A 401 4.65 7.01 -6.14
CA VAL A 401 5.02 7.32 -4.76
C VAL A 401 4.04 6.69 -3.76
N ILE A 402 2.75 6.84 -4.01
CA ILE A 402 1.68 6.32 -3.14
C ILE A 402 1.62 4.80 -3.24
N ILE A 403 1.74 4.25 -4.45
CA ILE A 403 1.79 2.80 -4.66
C ILE A 403 2.98 2.20 -3.89
N GLY A 404 4.18 2.80 -4.02
CA GLY A 404 5.39 2.38 -3.32
C GLY A 404 5.20 2.41 -1.81
N SER A 405 4.66 3.49 -1.25
CA SER A 405 4.33 3.59 0.17
C SER A 405 3.39 2.47 0.63
N ILE A 406 2.30 2.21 -0.10
CA ILE A 406 1.33 1.17 0.24
C ILE A 406 1.92 -0.24 0.18
N LEU A 407 2.66 -0.56 -0.88
CA LEU A 407 3.22 -1.91 -1.10
C LEU A 407 4.34 -2.25 -0.11
N THR A 408 4.99 -1.24 0.49
CA THR A 408 6.13 -1.43 1.41
C THR A 408 5.74 -1.37 2.88
N HIS A 409 4.56 -0.87 3.21
CA HIS A 409 4.10 -0.69 4.60
C HIS A 409 2.81 -1.47 4.85
N ASN A 410 2.91 -2.77 5.11
CA ASN A 410 1.75 -3.54 5.52
C ASN A 410 1.36 -3.19 6.98
N TYR A 411 0.13 -2.68 7.15
CA TYR A 411 -0.42 -2.26 8.44
C TYR A 411 -0.54 -3.41 9.46
N GLU A 412 -0.59 -4.66 9.01
CA GLU A 412 -0.61 -5.81 9.92
C GLU A 412 0.76 -6.11 10.55
N LEU A 413 1.82 -5.48 10.03
CA LEU A 413 3.21 -5.92 10.23
C LEU A 413 4.10 -4.90 10.95
N SER A 414 3.54 -3.78 11.42
CA SER A 414 4.27 -2.72 12.12
C SER A 414 4.51 -3.05 13.59
N ASN A 415 5.54 -3.86 13.85
CA ASN A 415 6.31 -3.74 15.09
C ASN A 415 7.32 -2.60 14.94
N SER A 416 7.51 -1.79 15.98
CA SER A 416 8.34 -0.58 15.97
C SER A 416 9.81 -0.78 15.57
N SER A 417 10.32 -2.02 15.59
CA SER A 417 11.70 -2.36 15.20
C SER A 417 11.96 -2.40 13.69
N ASN A 418 10.91 -2.38 12.85
CA ASN A 418 11.00 -2.55 11.39
C ASN A 418 10.52 -1.33 10.59
N SER A 419 10.66 -0.11 11.13
CA SER A 419 10.22 1.10 10.42
C SER A 419 10.96 1.24 9.08
N ILE A 420 10.17 1.28 8.00
CA ILE A 420 10.59 1.68 6.65
C ILE A 420 10.21 3.17 6.51
N PRO A 421 11.00 3.99 5.81
CA PRO A 421 10.66 5.40 5.61
C PRO A 421 9.51 5.58 4.60
N PHE A 422 8.88 6.76 4.59
CA PHE A 422 7.83 7.13 3.64
C PHE A 422 6.54 6.27 3.73
N ASP A 423 6.11 5.99 4.96
CA ASP A 423 4.81 5.38 5.24
C ASP A 423 3.64 6.33 4.89
N VAL A 424 2.41 5.85 5.02
CA VAL A 424 1.17 6.52 4.61
C VAL A 424 0.88 7.83 5.35
N ASP A 425 1.54 8.09 6.48
CA ASP A 425 1.45 9.33 7.24
C ASP A 425 2.58 10.33 6.95
N ASP A 426 3.49 10.00 6.04
CA ASP A 426 4.52 10.93 5.58
C ASP A 426 3.92 12.11 4.82
N SER A 427 4.30 13.33 5.20
CA SER A 427 3.81 14.57 4.60
C SER A 427 4.07 14.64 3.09
N GLY A 428 5.21 14.14 2.61
CA GLY A 428 5.56 14.11 1.20
C GLY A 428 4.67 13.16 0.40
N VAL A 429 4.34 11.99 0.96
CA VAL A 429 3.38 11.03 0.38
C VAL A 429 1.98 11.64 0.33
N LEU A 430 1.51 12.21 1.44
CA LEU A 430 0.19 12.85 1.52
C LEU A 430 0.06 14.06 0.57
N ASN A 431 1.10 14.89 0.47
CA ASN A 431 1.12 16.02 -0.46
C ASN A 431 1.24 15.58 -1.92
N THR A 432 1.78 14.38 -2.18
CA THR A 432 1.71 13.77 -3.52
C THR A 432 0.26 13.49 -3.88
N LEU A 433 -0.54 12.90 -2.98
CA LEU A 433 -1.98 12.70 -3.22
C LEU A 433 -2.69 14.04 -3.47
N TYR A 434 -2.43 15.04 -2.61
CA TYR A 434 -3.00 16.37 -2.77
C TYR A 434 -2.70 16.94 -4.16
N SER A 435 -1.42 16.97 -4.55
CA SER A 435 -0.96 17.56 -5.81
C SER A 435 -1.49 16.79 -7.02
N MET A 436 -1.59 15.46 -6.93
CA MET A 436 -2.24 14.61 -7.93
C MET A 436 -3.72 14.98 -8.09
N VAL A 437 -4.47 15.08 -7.00
CA VAL A 437 -5.88 15.52 -7.04
C VAL A 437 -6.01 16.89 -7.71
N ARG A 438 -5.19 17.87 -7.32
CA ARG A 438 -5.24 19.23 -7.89
C ARG A 438 -4.93 19.26 -9.38
N SER A 439 -4.00 18.43 -9.85
CA SER A 439 -3.64 18.34 -11.26
C SER A 439 -4.75 17.64 -12.06
N MET A 440 -5.17 16.45 -11.62
CA MET A 440 -6.13 15.60 -12.32
C MET A 440 -7.55 16.16 -12.31
N GLU A 441 -7.89 16.99 -11.34
CA GLU A 441 -9.12 17.79 -11.32
C GLU A 441 -9.22 18.73 -12.54
N ILE A 442 -8.08 19.22 -13.05
CA ILE A 442 -8.03 20.15 -14.18
C ILE A 442 -7.93 19.37 -15.49
N ILE A 443 -7.00 18.43 -15.60
CA ILE A 443 -6.63 17.82 -16.89
C ILE A 443 -7.60 16.73 -17.38
N TYR A 444 -8.44 16.17 -16.50
CA TYR A 444 -9.45 15.17 -16.87
C TYR A 444 -10.87 15.74 -16.81
N PRO A 445 -11.54 15.92 -17.96
CA PRO A 445 -12.91 16.46 -17.98
C PRO A 445 -13.94 15.70 -17.16
N ILE A 446 -13.81 14.38 -17.01
CA ILE A 446 -14.69 13.58 -16.14
C ILE A 446 -14.63 13.97 -14.65
N ASN A 447 -13.61 14.75 -14.24
CA ASN A 447 -13.46 15.25 -12.89
C ASN A 447 -14.08 16.63 -12.67
N HIS A 448 -14.46 17.35 -13.74
CA HIS A 448 -14.90 18.75 -13.63
C HIS A 448 -16.15 18.93 -12.77
N GLN A 449 -17.02 17.93 -12.69
CA GLN A 449 -18.18 17.92 -11.78
C GLN A 449 -17.82 17.82 -10.29
N ARG A 450 -16.60 17.35 -9.99
CA ARG A 450 -16.04 17.24 -8.63
C ARG A 450 -15.05 18.38 -8.32
N ALA A 451 -14.80 19.25 -9.29
CA ALA A 451 -13.85 20.35 -9.13
C ALA A 451 -14.31 21.30 -8.01
N LYS A 452 -13.34 21.73 -7.19
CA LYS A 452 -13.48 22.60 -6.02
C LYS A 452 -14.32 22.02 -4.88
N LEU A 453 -14.87 20.81 -5.03
CA LEU A 453 -15.52 20.09 -3.94
C LEU A 453 -14.50 19.50 -2.97
N LYS A 454 -13.21 19.48 -3.34
CA LYS A 454 -12.10 18.92 -2.54
C LYS A 454 -12.39 17.47 -2.11
N THR A 455 -12.99 16.72 -3.02
CA THR A 455 -13.33 15.30 -2.89
C THR A 455 -12.43 14.48 -3.83
N GLY A 456 -12.48 13.16 -3.71
CA GLY A 456 -11.75 12.23 -4.57
C GLY A 456 -12.15 12.38 -6.03
N VAL A 457 -11.13 12.36 -6.88
CA VAL A 457 -11.24 12.47 -8.34
C VAL A 457 -10.59 11.28 -9.00
N ALA A 458 -10.85 11.06 -10.29
CA ALA A 458 -10.18 10.02 -11.05
C ALA A 458 -8.69 10.39 -11.19
N LEU A 459 -7.80 9.47 -10.83
CA LEU A 459 -6.36 9.67 -10.90
C LEU A 459 -5.75 8.79 -12.00
N GLY A 460 -4.75 9.30 -12.69
CA GLY A 460 -3.90 8.54 -13.60
C GLY A 460 -2.50 8.32 -13.02
N ARG A 461 -1.53 8.03 -13.88
CA ARG A 461 -0.13 7.78 -13.49
C ARG A 461 0.58 9.06 -13.03
N TYR A 462 0.77 10.01 -13.95
CA TYR A 462 1.41 11.31 -13.71
C TYR A 462 0.82 12.37 -14.66
N PRO A 463 0.95 13.68 -14.36
CA PRO A 463 0.26 14.74 -15.13
C PRO A 463 0.64 14.85 -16.61
N GLU A 464 1.89 14.53 -16.94
CA GLU A 464 2.43 14.63 -18.31
C GLU A 464 2.20 13.36 -19.15
N ASP A 465 1.37 12.44 -18.65
CA ASP A 465 1.10 11.18 -19.32
C ASP A 465 0.44 11.38 -20.70
N ILE A 466 0.94 10.64 -21.68
CA ILE A 466 0.51 10.63 -23.06
C ILE A 466 0.14 9.22 -23.55
N TYR A 467 0.17 8.19 -22.70
CA TYR A 467 -0.25 6.85 -23.08
C TYR A 467 -1.77 6.72 -22.94
N ASP A 468 -2.46 6.44 -24.05
CA ASP A 468 -3.92 6.32 -24.07
C ASP A 468 -4.42 4.89 -23.86
N GLY A 469 -3.56 3.95 -23.45
CA GLY A 469 -3.91 2.53 -23.31
C GLY A 469 -3.67 1.71 -24.57
N VAL A 470 -3.35 2.34 -25.70
CA VAL A 470 -2.96 1.63 -26.93
C VAL A 470 -1.73 2.26 -27.58
N LYS A 471 -1.71 3.59 -27.64
CA LYS A 471 -0.69 4.38 -28.33
C LYS A 471 -0.39 5.66 -27.55
N THR A 472 0.44 6.50 -28.16
CA THR A 472 0.76 7.83 -27.64
C THR A 472 -0.25 8.87 -28.13
N SER A 473 -1.10 9.37 -27.23
CA SER A 473 -1.91 10.57 -27.42
C SER A 473 -2.03 11.40 -26.13
N GLU A 474 -3.07 11.17 -25.33
CA GLU A 474 -3.30 11.80 -24.03
C GLU A 474 -3.50 10.73 -22.96
N GLY A 475 -2.85 10.89 -21.80
CA GLY A 475 -3.03 9.99 -20.66
C GLY A 475 -4.45 10.03 -20.11
N ASN A 476 -4.92 8.88 -19.64
CA ASN A 476 -6.21 8.75 -18.98
C ASN A 476 -6.05 8.48 -17.47
N PRO A 477 -7.15 8.58 -16.69
CA PRO A 477 -7.25 7.94 -15.40
C PRO A 477 -7.10 6.42 -15.46
N TRP A 478 -6.60 5.86 -14.36
CA TRP A 478 -6.36 4.43 -14.16
C TRP A 478 -7.17 3.94 -12.95
N PHE A 479 -7.74 2.74 -13.08
CA PHE A 479 -8.50 2.13 -11.99
C PHE A 479 -7.61 1.90 -10.76
N LEU A 480 -6.43 1.30 -10.95
CA LEU A 480 -5.48 1.06 -9.86
C LEU A 480 -5.06 2.36 -9.16
N SER A 481 -4.78 3.43 -9.91
CA SER A 481 -4.30 4.70 -9.32
C SER A 481 -5.37 5.33 -8.44
N THR A 482 -6.62 5.28 -8.89
CA THR A 482 -7.76 5.79 -8.14
C THR A 482 -8.04 4.92 -6.90
N ALA A 483 -7.86 3.60 -6.99
CA ALA A 483 -8.06 2.68 -5.87
C ALA A 483 -6.99 2.83 -4.78
N TYR A 484 -5.72 2.97 -5.18
CA TYR A 484 -4.61 3.20 -4.25
C TYR A 484 -4.71 4.53 -3.51
N ALA A 485 -5.28 5.58 -4.12
CA ALA A 485 -5.56 6.82 -3.39
C ALA A 485 -6.58 6.62 -2.26
N SER A 486 -7.61 5.79 -2.48
CA SER A 486 -8.54 5.41 -1.41
C SER A 486 -7.83 4.58 -0.33
N GLU A 487 -7.00 3.61 -0.74
CA GLU A 487 -6.29 2.74 0.18
C GLU A 487 -5.31 3.50 1.08
N LEU A 488 -4.58 4.49 0.53
CA LEU A 488 -3.70 5.38 1.28
C LEU A 488 -4.44 6.01 2.47
N LEU A 489 -5.64 6.52 2.22
CA LEU A 489 -6.45 7.20 3.22
C LEU A 489 -7.02 6.24 4.27
N TYR A 490 -7.44 5.04 3.88
CA TYR A 490 -7.84 4.01 4.85
C TYR A 490 -6.67 3.59 5.73
N ARG A 491 -5.48 3.38 5.15
CA ARG A 491 -4.27 3.04 5.90
C ARG A 491 -3.83 4.17 6.82
N LEU A 492 -3.99 5.43 6.41
CA LEU A 492 -3.75 6.58 7.28
C LEU A 492 -4.63 6.53 8.53
N ILE A 493 -5.91 6.17 8.40
CA ILE A 493 -6.81 6.00 9.55
C ILE A 493 -6.32 4.85 10.45
N LEU A 494 -6.07 3.66 9.88
CA LEU A 494 -5.59 2.51 10.65
C LEU A 494 -4.33 2.85 11.44
N ARG A 495 -3.38 3.54 10.81
CA ARG A 495 -2.11 3.93 11.42
C ARG A 495 -2.31 4.91 12.58
N ASN A 496 -3.20 5.89 12.44
CA ASN A 496 -3.52 6.82 13.53
C ASN A 496 -4.16 6.09 14.73
N TYR A 497 -5.02 5.10 14.49
CA TYR A 497 -5.56 4.25 15.56
C TYR A 497 -4.52 3.32 16.18
N GLN A 498 -3.61 2.77 15.36
CA GLN A 498 -2.57 1.85 15.82
C GLN A 498 -1.56 2.53 16.75
N PHE A 499 -1.12 3.75 16.42
CA PHE A 499 -0.21 4.49 17.30
C PHE A 499 -0.89 4.92 18.60
N GLY A 500 -2.17 5.33 18.54
CA GLY A 500 -2.90 5.77 19.72
C GLY A 500 -2.43 7.13 20.26
N ASP A 501 -1.74 7.92 19.44
CA ASP A 501 -1.19 9.23 19.79
C ASP A 501 -2.04 10.40 19.26
N ASP A 502 -1.84 11.57 19.84
CA ASP A 502 -2.45 12.82 19.36
C ASP A 502 -2.08 13.07 17.89
N LEU A 503 -3.06 13.49 17.09
CA LEU A 503 -2.81 13.92 15.71
C LEU A 503 -2.23 15.35 15.74
N ILE A 504 -0.98 15.48 15.35
CA ILE A 504 -0.24 16.75 15.33
C ILE A 504 0.03 17.14 13.87
N ILE A 505 -0.44 18.32 13.47
CA ILE A 505 -0.34 18.84 12.10
C ILE A 505 0.30 20.23 12.14
N SER A 506 1.39 20.42 11.38
CA SER A 506 2.01 21.74 11.23
C SER A 506 1.09 22.69 10.45
N LEU A 507 0.97 23.96 10.88
CA LEU A 507 0.17 24.98 10.18
C LEU A 507 1.08 25.89 9.35
N ASP A 508 1.88 25.31 8.46
CA ASP A 508 2.77 26.02 7.54
C ASP A 508 2.27 26.07 6.08
N ASN A 509 1.21 25.33 5.76
CA ASN A 509 0.62 25.14 4.43
C ASN A 509 1.62 24.70 3.34
N TRP A 510 2.82 24.26 3.70
CA TRP A 510 3.79 23.69 2.77
C TRP A 510 3.90 22.19 2.98
N GLU A 511 4.23 21.77 4.20
CA GLU A 511 4.32 20.35 4.58
C GLU A 511 2.93 19.74 4.78
N SER A 512 1.92 20.57 5.09
CA SER A 512 0.57 20.11 5.45
C SER A 512 -0.51 20.43 4.41
N GLU A 513 -0.17 20.57 3.13
CA GLU A 513 -1.15 20.92 2.08
C GLU A 513 -2.29 19.89 1.95
N PHE A 514 -1.99 18.60 2.09
CA PHE A 514 -2.99 17.54 2.12
C PHE A 514 -4.13 17.83 3.10
N TRP A 515 -3.80 18.31 4.29
CA TRP A 515 -4.77 18.56 5.36
C TRP A 515 -5.78 19.65 4.98
N THR A 516 -5.51 20.46 3.95
CA THR A 516 -6.48 21.43 3.41
C THR A 516 -7.65 20.78 2.64
N LEU A 517 -7.57 19.47 2.33
CA LEU A 517 -8.70 18.66 1.84
C LEU A 517 -9.65 18.27 2.97
N ILE A 518 -9.15 18.17 4.20
CA ILE A 518 -9.92 17.79 5.39
C ILE A 518 -10.42 19.01 6.14
N PHE A 519 -9.59 20.06 6.24
CA PHE A 519 -9.85 21.23 7.06
C PHE A 519 -10.04 22.52 6.24
N GLU A 520 -10.89 23.39 6.77
CA GLU A 520 -10.97 24.81 6.43
C GLU A 520 -10.09 25.66 7.35
N GLY A 521 -9.79 26.89 6.95
CA GLY A 521 -9.12 27.88 7.80
C GLY A 521 -7.62 27.73 7.97
N PHE A 522 -6.97 26.72 7.39
CA PHE A 522 -5.50 26.60 7.37
C PHE A 522 -4.84 27.84 6.72
N ASP A 523 -5.44 28.38 5.65
CA ASP A 523 -4.97 29.59 4.94
C ASP A 523 -4.90 30.85 5.82
N ASP A 524 -5.63 30.90 6.93
CA ASP A 524 -5.66 32.06 7.82
C ASP A 524 -4.44 32.16 8.75
N TYR A 525 -3.64 31.10 8.86
CA TYR A 525 -2.47 31.02 9.75
C TYR A 525 -1.14 31.33 9.03
N VAL A 526 -1.14 31.42 7.69
CA VAL A 526 0.04 31.66 6.85
C VAL A 526 0.44 33.15 6.78
N ALA A 527 -0.40 34.06 7.26
CA ALA A 527 -0.37 35.46 6.83
C ALA A 527 0.50 36.43 7.66
N GLU A 528 0.99 36.09 8.85
CA GLU A 528 1.73 37.08 9.67
C GLU A 528 3.25 37.14 9.43
N ASP A 529 3.90 36.07 8.94
CA ASP A 529 5.37 36.06 8.78
C ASP A 529 5.86 36.46 7.37
N ASN A 530 5.02 36.43 6.34
CA ASN A 530 5.42 36.80 4.97
C ASN A 530 5.51 38.32 4.72
N LEU A 531 5.15 39.16 5.69
CA LEU A 531 5.23 40.63 5.58
C LEU A 531 6.57 41.23 6.05
N ASN A 532 7.49 40.43 6.60
CA ASN A 532 8.79 40.89 7.11
C ASN A 532 9.99 40.17 6.49
N TYR A 533 9.95 39.88 5.19
CA TYR A 533 11.11 39.39 4.45
C TYR A 533 12.12 40.52 4.15
N ASN A 534 12.65 41.15 5.20
CA ASN A 534 13.82 42.01 5.15
C ASN A 534 15.02 41.24 5.71
N GLY A 535 15.60 40.38 4.87
CA GLY A 535 17.00 39.93 4.85
C GLY A 535 17.87 40.00 6.11
N ASN A 536 17.38 39.60 7.29
CA ASN A 536 18.20 39.45 8.48
C ASN A 536 17.71 38.27 9.32
N SER A 537 18.59 37.30 9.46
CA SER A 537 18.47 36.05 10.19
C SER A 537 18.27 36.27 11.70
N ASN A 538 17.58 35.32 12.33
CA ASN A 538 17.34 35.13 13.79
C ASN A 538 15.98 35.57 14.37
N GLY A 539 14.90 35.53 13.58
CA GLY A 539 13.52 35.55 14.12
C GLY A 539 12.98 34.14 14.28
N ASN A 540 12.55 33.76 15.50
CA ASN A 540 11.72 32.57 15.71
C ASN A 540 10.51 32.63 14.76
N LYS A 541 10.45 31.76 13.74
CA LYS A 541 9.19 31.50 13.04
C LYS A 541 8.20 31.07 14.12
N ASN A 542 7.11 31.83 14.31
CA ASN A 542 6.05 31.40 15.21
C ASN A 542 5.30 30.26 14.52
N THR A 543 5.82 29.04 14.62
CA THR A 543 5.18 27.87 14.04
C THR A 543 3.99 27.48 14.91
N TYR A 544 2.79 27.55 14.33
CA TYR A 544 1.59 27.01 14.92
C TYR A 544 1.43 25.54 14.52
N GLN A 545 0.86 24.74 15.41
CA GLN A 545 0.47 23.38 15.09
C GLN A 545 -0.94 23.11 15.60
N LEU A 546 -1.72 22.39 14.80
CA LEU A 546 -3.00 21.83 15.18
C LEU A 546 -2.76 20.53 15.94
N VAL A 547 -3.31 20.44 17.14
CA VAL A 547 -3.27 19.23 17.98
C VAL A 547 -4.69 18.73 18.17
N ILE A 548 -4.97 17.52 17.71
CA ILE A 548 -6.25 16.85 17.90
C ILE A 548 -6.02 15.65 18.82
N PRO A 549 -6.44 15.72 20.10
CA PRO A 549 -6.10 14.68 21.05
C PRO A 549 -6.69 13.33 20.66
N PHE A 550 -5.92 12.26 20.85
CA PHE A 550 -6.35 10.90 20.51
C PHE A 550 -7.67 10.56 21.20
N ASN A 551 -8.56 9.87 20.47
CA ASN A 551 -9.88 9.45 20.95
C ASN A 551 -10.79 10.60 21.44
N SER A 552 -10.45 11.85 21.15
CA SER A 552 -11.37 12.98 21.35
C SER A 552 -12.49 12.96 20.30
N PRO A 553 -13.63 13.62 20.55
CA PRO A 553 -14.64 13.82 19.52
C PRO A 553 -14.07 14.38 18.21
N ALA A 554 -13.17 15.36 18.28
CA ALA A 554 -12.51 15.92 17.10
C ALA A 554 -11.64 14.91 16.35
N PHE A 555 -10.96 13.99 17.04
CA PHE A 555 -10.19 12.92 16.42
C PHE A 555 -11.10 11.99 15.61
N ASN A 556 -12.16 11.47 16.25
CA ASN A 556 -13.11 10.57 15.59
C ASN A 556 -13.80 11.26 14.40
N GLN A 557 -14.16 12.54 14.55
CA GLN A 557 -14.73 13.33 13.46
C GLN A 557 -13.73 13.53 12.30
N THR A 558 -12.44 13.73 12.61
CA THR A 558 -11.38 13.82 11.61
C THR A 558 -11.18 12.50 10.87
N MET A 559 -11.13 11.38 11.59
CA MET A 559 -11.01 10.05 10.97
C MET A 559 -12.21 9.75 10.06
N LEU A 560 -13.43 10.13 10.47
CA LEU A 560 -14.62 10.04 9.62
C LEU A 560 -14.52 10.92 8.36
N SER A 561 -13.98 12.13 8.46
CA SER A 561 -13.75 12.98 7.28
C SER A 561 -12.69 12.42 6.33
N ILE A 562 -11.62 11.81 6.83
CA ILE A 562 -10.64 11.09 6.01
C ILE A 562 -11.30 9.88 5.35
N PHE A 563 -12.16 9.16 6.08
CA PHE A 563 -12.89 8.00 5.56
C PHE A 563 -13.84 8.41 4.44
N ASP A 564 -14.62 9.48 4.60
CA ASP A 564 -15.48 9.99 3.54
C ASP A 564 -14.63 10.45 2.33
N LEU A 565 -13.46 11.09 2.54
CA LEU A 565 -12.56 11.41 1.42
C LEU A 565 -12.11 10.14 0.68
N ALA A 566 -11.77 9.07 1.39
CA ALA A 566 -11.41 7.78 0.80
C ALA A 566 -12.57 7.18 -0.02
N GLU A 567 -13.76 7.09 0.56
CA GLU A 567 -14.97 6.56 -0.09
C GLU A 567 -15.28 7.28 -1.41
N SER A 568 -14.95 8.57 -1.50
CA SER A 568 -15.20 9.34 -2.72
C SER A 568 -14.33 8.94 -3.91
N PHE A 569 -13.13 8.38 -3.70
CA PHE A 569 -12.34 7.80 -4.78
C PHE A 569 -12.96 6.49 -5.28
N LEU A 570 -13.46 5.63 -4.38
CA LEU A 570 -14.17 4.40 -4.78
C LEU A 570 -15.50 4.72 -5.46
N ASP A 571 -16.21 5.77 -5.05
CA ASP A 571 -17.39 6.24 -5.78
C ASP A 571 -17.03 6.73 -7.19
N LYS A 572 -15.85 7.31 -7.37
CA LYS A 572 -15.40 7.68 -8.72
C LYS A 572 -15.13 6.45 -9.58
N ILE A 573 -14.57 5.39 -9.01
CA ILE A 573 -14.42 4.09 -9.70
C ILE A 573 -15.80 3.52 -10.06
N ARG A 574 -16.76 3.54 -9.13
CA ARG A 574 -18.13 3.05 -9.35
C ARG A 574 -18.81 3.67 -10.56
N GLU A 575 -18.56 4.95 -10.84
CA GLU A 575 -19.11 5.63 -12.02
C GLU A 575 -18.62 5.03 -13.37
N HIS A 576 -17.54 4.24 -13.36
CA HIS A 576 -16.79 3.85 -14.55
C HIS A 576 -16.50 2.35 -14.69
N VAL A 577 -16.64 1.55 -13.62
CA VAL A 577 -16.69 0.09 -13.73
C VAL A 577 -17.87 -0.33 -14.62
N SER A 578 -17.72 -1.38 -15.42
CA SER A 578 -18.84 -1.87 -16.24
C SER A 578 -19.97 -2.46 -15.38
N ASP A 579 -21.16 -2.64 -15.98
CA ASP A 579 -22.29 -3.29 -15.32
C ASP A 579 -21.97 -4.73 -14.85
N ASP A 580 -21.03 -5.42 -15.53
CA ASP A 580 -20.56 -6.77 -15.18
C ASP A 580 -19.38 -6.77 -14.19
N GLY A 581 -19.01 -5.60 -13.66
CA GLY A 581 -17.92 -5.43 -12.71
C GLY A 581 -16.52 -5.45 -13.33
N ASN A 582 -16.39 -5.29 -14.65
CA ASN A 582 -15.10 -5.35 -15.32
C ASN A 582 -14.32 -4.05 -15.16
N MET A 583 -13.02 -4.18 -14.90
CA MET A 583 -12.05 -3.07 -14.86
C MET A 583 -10.94 -3.31 -15.88
N SER A 584 -10.75 -2.36 -16.78
CA SER A 584 -9.58 -2.28 -17.66
C SER A 584 -8.39 -1.64 -16.93
N GLU A 585 -7.31 -1.42 -17.65
CA GLU A 585 -6.18 -0.59 -17.22
C GLU A 585 -6.65 0.85 -16.95
N GLN A 586 -7.34 1.45 -17.92
CA GLN A 586 -7.72 2.85 -17.92
C GLN A 586 -9.22 3.02 -18.08
N PHE A 587 -9.71 4.23 -17.80
CA PHE A 587 -11.02 4.67 -18.27
C PHE A 587 -10.90 6.06 -18.87
N ASN A 588 -11.54 6.28 -20.01
CA ASN A 588 -11.34 7.45 -20.86
C ASN A 588 -11.56 8.76 -20.09
N LYS A 589 -10.60 9.69 -20.16
CA LYS A 589 -10.64 10.98 -19.44
C LYS A 589 -11.82 11.89 -19.79
N TYR A 590 -12.50 11.67 -20.91
CA TYR A 590 -13.62 12.47 -21.39
C TYR A 590 -14.97 11.78 -21.17
N THR A 591 -15.07 10.48 -21.46
CA THR A 591 -16.34 9.74 -21.45
C THR A 591 -16.50 8.84 -20.24
N GLY A 592 -15.40 8.44 -19.60
CA GLY A 592 -15.40 7.48 -18.50
C GLY A 592 -15.58 6.02 -18.92
N TYR A 593 -15.60 5.72 -20.23
CA TYR A 593 -15.68 4.34 -20.70
C TYR A 593 -14.35 3.61 -20.53
N LEU A 594 -14.41 2.29 -20.32
CA LEU A 594 -13.25 1.40 -20.26
C LEU A 594 -12.32 1.58 -21.48
N GLN A 595 -11.01 1.62 -21.24
CA GLN A 595 -9.98 1.84 -22.26
C GLN A 595 -8.66 1.15 -21.85
N GLY A 596 -7.83 0.79 -22.84
CA GLY A 596 -6.57 0.07 -22.61
C GLY A 596 -6.79 -1.43 -22.42
N ALA A 597 -5.84 -2.10 -21.77
CA ALA A 597 -5.91 -3.54 -21.55
C ALA A 597 -7.15 -3.91 -20.72
N GLU A 598 -8.00 -4.81 -21.24
CA GLU A 598 -9.20 -5.25 -20.53
C GLU A 598 -8.85 -6.16 -19.34
N ASN A 599 -9.69 -6.20 -18.30
CA ASN A 599 -9.54 -7.13 -17.18
C ASN A 599 -8.12 -7.17 -16.59
N LEU A 600 -7.55 -6.00 -16.28
CA LEU A 600 -6.17 -5.91 -15.80
C LEU A 600 -6.08 -6.46 -14.36
N SER A 601 -5.23 -7.47 -14.17
CA SER A 601 -4.99 -8.13 -12.87
C SER A 601 -4.67 -7.12 -11.77
N TRP A 602 -3.80 -6.15 -12.05
CA TRP A 602 -3.41 -5.14 -11.06
C TRP A 602 -4.56 -4.22 -10.66
N SER A 603 -5.45 -3.84 -11.59
CA SER A 603 -6.65 -3.04 -11.27
C SER A 603 -7.57 -3.77 -10.30
N TYR A 604 -7.79 -5.07 -10.51
CA TYR A 604 -8.59 -5.89 -9.61
C TYR A 604 -7.94 -6.05 -8.24
N GLY A 605 -6.64 -6.33 -8.19
CA GLY A 605 -5.88 -6.41 -6.93
C GLY A 605 -5.95 -5.12 -6.13
N ALA A 606 -5.72 -3.96 -6.76
CA ALA A 606 -5.75 -2.66 -6.10
C ALA A 606 -7.13 -2.28 -5.54
N PHE A 607 -8.21 -2.61 -6.25
CA PHE A 607 -9.56 -2.40 -5.73
C PHE A 607 -9.85 -3.32 -4.55
N TRP A 608 -9.49 -4.60 -4.68
CA TRP A 608 -9.68 -5.60 -3.64
C TRP A 608 -8.94 -5.22 -2.35
N THR A 609 -7.66 -4.84 -2.44
CA THR A 609 -6.85 -4.45 -1.27
C THR A 609 -7.43 -3.21 -0.60
N SER A 610 -7.85 -2.22 -1.38
CA SER A 610 -8.52 -1.01 -0.86
C SER A 610 -9.77 -1.35 -0.04
N CYS A 611 -10.62 -2.25 -0.56
CA CYS A 611 -11.82 -2.70 0.12
C CYS A 611 -11.53 -3.57 1.36
N ASN A 612 -10.49 -4.41 1.31
CA ASN A 612 -10.07 -5.18 2.48
C ASN A 612 -9.63 -4.27 3.64
N VAL A 613 -8.84 -3.23 3.35
CA VAL A 613 -8.44 -2.23 4.36
C VAL A 613 -9.65 -1.43 4.84
N ARG A 614 -10.57 -1.06 3.93
CA ARG A 614 -11.82 -0.36 4.26
C ARG A 614 -12.65 -1.10 5.31
N SER A 615 -12.82 -2.42 5.19
CA SER A 615 -13.58 -3.23 6.15
C SER A 615 -13.01 -3.12 7.56
N LYS A 616 -11.68 -3.14 7.70
CA LYS A 616 -11.00 -2.98 9.00
C LYS A 616 -11.18 -1.58 9.59
N VAL A 617 -11.16 -0.56 8.74
CA VAL A 617 -11.44 0.81 9.19
C VAL A 617 -12.89 0.95 9.68
N LEU A 618 -13.85 0.30 9.01
CA LEU A 618 -15.25 0.30 9.43
C LEU A 618 -15.47 -0.31 10.82
N GLU A 619 -14.64 -1.25 11.26
CA GLU A 619 -14.69 -1.80 12.62
C GLU A 619 -14.23 -0.79 13.68
N LEU A 620 -13.29 0.10 13.33
CA LEU A 620 -12.75 1.12 14.23
C LEU A 620 -13.62 2.37 14.34
N LEU A 621 -14.40 2.67 13.30
CA LEU A 621 -15.25 3.87 13.23
C LEU A 621 -16.67 3.66 13.79
N GLN A 622 -17.02 2.42 14.19
CA GLN A 622 -18.26 2.08 14.91
C GLN A 622 -18.19 2.49 16.38
#